data_AF-A0A354I854-F1
#
_entry.id   AF-A0A354I854-F1
#
_cell.length_a   1.000
_cell.length_b   1.000
_cell.length_c   1.000
_cell.angle_alpha   90.00
_cell.angle_beta   90.00
_cell.angle_gamma   90.00
#
_symmetry.space_group_name_H-M   'P 1'
#
loop_
_entity.id
_entity.type
_entity.pdbx_description
1 polymer ?
#
loop_
_entity_poly.entity_id
_entity_poly.type
_entity_poly.pdbx_seq_one_letter_code
_entity_poly.pdbx_strand_id
1 'polypeptide(L)'
;MNIAKQFIETNGITFQIERNGTVISSIVGLPNHEKATSKAYIGVLDDTNITVGDWFISPINERFYIKDKISDFAFGELQQFKLFYLTESEYKQKSTSQNNTTFNIGTAYGSVIGTQSSVNMNYQHSIQQLQNQVAVSESPDKEQLEKILSTLQLIVDGNIPAQKGILSKFSDVMERNSWITGAVASTLLSWLTAQIH
;
A
#
# COMPACT_ATOMS: atom_id res chain seq x y z
N MET A 1 46.43 9.73 -6.40
CA MET A 1 46.26 9.17 -7.77
C MET A 1 44.79 8.85 -7.94
N ASN A 2 44.07 9.59 -8.80
CA ASN A 2 42.62 9.43 -8.93
C ASN A 2 42.31 8.33 -9.96
N ILE A 3 42.10 7.12 -9.45
CA ILE A 3 41.85 5.92 -10.26
C ILE A 3 40.48 6.01 -10.94
N ALA A 4 39.51 6.65 -10.28
CA ALA A 4 38.17 6.85 -10.83
C ALA A 4 38.18 7.80 -12.02
N LYS A 5 39.02 8.85 -11.99
CA LYS A 5 39.16 9.83 -13.07
C LYS A 5 39.49 9.19 -14.40
N GLN A 6 40.56 8.40 -14.44
CA GLN A 6 41.00 7.77 -15.69
C GLN A 6 39.94 6.80 -16.24
N PHE A 7 39.20 6.13 -15.35
CA PHE A 7 38.19 5.16 -15.74
C PHE A 7 36.92 5.82 -16.29
N ILE A 8 36.46 6.92 -15.66
CA ILE A 8 35.33 7.73 -16.13
C ILE A 8 35.68 8.46 -17.43
N GLU A 9 36.91 8.97 -17.58
CA GLU A 9 37.33 9.62 -18.84
C GLU A 9 37.44 8.64 -20.02
N THR A 10 37.84 7.39 -19.76
CA THR A 10 38.03 6.39 -20.82
C THR A 10 36.76 5.63 -21.19
N ASN A 11 35.88 5.36 -20.21
CA ASN A 11 34.70 4.50 -20.39
C ASN A 11 33.37 5.16 -20.00
N GLY A 12 33.41 6.43 -19.57
CA GLY A 12 32.21 7.17 -19.22
C GLY A 12 31.34 7.44 -20.43
N ILE A 13 30.04 7.59 -20.17
CA ILE A 13 29.05 8.01 -21.16
C ILE A 13 28.53 9.39 -20.79
N THR A 14 28.16 10.16 -21.80
CA THR A 14 27.61 11.51 -21.58
C THR A 14 26.13 11.41 -21.27
N PHE A 15 25.73 11.91 -20.11
CA PHE A 15 24.35 12.05 -19.68
C PHE A 15 23.90 13.49 -19.83
N GLN A 16 22.65 13.68 -20.26
CA GLN A 16 21.97 14.95 -20.15
C GLN A 16 21.23 15.02 -18.82
N ILE A 17 21.41 16.11 -18.09
CA ILE A 17 20.75 16.38 -16.82
C ILE A 17 19.51 17.19 -17.11
N GLU A 18 18.34 16.63 -16.81
CA GLU A 18 17.04 17.27 -16.92
C GLU A 18 16.49 17.56 -15.53
N ARG A 19 16.10 18.82 -15.28
CA ARG A 19 15.44 19.27 -14.07
C ARG A 19 14.12 19.94 -14.45
N ASN A 20 13.02 19.51 -13.83
CA ASN A 20 11.67 20.04 -14.12
C ASN A 20 11.32 20.03 -15.62
N GLY A 21 11.78 19.03 -16.38
CA GLY A 21 11.49 18.89 -17.82
C GLY A 21 12.35 19.75 -18.75
N THR A 22 13.37 20.44 -18.25
CA THR A 22 14.34 21.17 -19.08
C THR A 22 15.74 20.59 -18.89
N VAL A 23 16.46 20.35 -19.98
CA VAL A 23 17.87 19.93 -19.95
C VAL A 23 18.71 21.13 -19.52
N ILE A 24 19.34 21.03 -18.35
CA ILE A 24 20.12 22.11 -17.73
C ILE A 24 21.62 22.00 -18.03
N SER A 25 22.14 20.79 -18.19
CA SER A 25 23.56 20.54 -18.42
C SER A 25 23.81 19.12 -18.93
N SER A 26 25.04 18.82 -19.32
CA SER A 26 25.49 17.47 -19.65
C SER A 26 26.71 17.11 -18.83
N ILE A 27 26.81 15.84 -18.39
CA ILE A 27 27.93 15.34 -17.60
C ILE A 27 28.40 13.98 -18.10
N VAL A 28 29.70 13.73 -18.03
CA VAL A 28 30.26 12.39 -18.27
C VAL A 28 30.19 11.60 -16.96
N GLY A 29 29.49 10.46 -17.00
CA GLY A 29 29.34 9.58 -15.87
C GLY A 29 29.54 8.12 -16.26
N LEU A 30 29.90 7.30 -15.28
CA LEU A 30 30.10 5.86 -15.48
C LEU A 30 29.07 5.05 -14.67
N PRO A 31 28.15 4.33 -15.33
CA PRO A 31 27.29 3.36 -14.67
C PRO A 31 28.12 2.25 -14.02
N ASN A 32 27.86 1.98 -12.75
CA ASN A 32 28.51 0.91 -12.01
C ASN A 32 27.58 0.38 -10.90
N HIS A 33 27.99 -0.70 -10.24
CA HIS A 33 27.26 -1.31 -9.14
C HIS A 33 28.13 -1.32 -7.88
N GLU A 34 27.52 -1.04 -6.73
CA GLU A 34 28.21 -1.12 -5.44
C GLU A 34 28.42 -2.58 -5.07
N LYS A 35 29.67 -2.99 -4.81
CA LYS A 35 30.00 -4.39 -4.54
C LYS A 35 29.30 -4.96 -3.29
N ALA A 36 29.01 -4.12 -2.29
CA ALA A 36 28.44 -4.56 -1.03
C ALA A 36 26.91 -4.72 -1.06
N THR A 37 26.21 -3.84 -1.80
CA THR A 37 24.74 -3.81 -1.81
C THR A 37 24.13 -4.11 -3.18
N SER A 38 24.97 -4.31 -4.20
CA SER A 38 24.60 -4.43 -5.62
C SER A 38 23.75 -3.27 -6.14
N LYS A 39 23.75 -2.11 -5.45
CA LYS A 39 23.00 -0.94 -5.88
C LYS A 39 23.66 -0.31 -7.10
N ALA A 40 22.85 -0.04 -8.12
CA ALA A 40 23.29 0.69 -9.29
C ALA A 40 23.53 2.16 -8.95
N TYR A 41 24.64 2.71 -9.43
CA TYR A 41 25.00 4.11 -9.30
C TYR A 41 25.72 4.61 -10.55
N ILE A 42 25.73 5.92 -10.75
CA ILE A 42 26.55 6.58 -11.76
C ILE A 42 27.67 7.32 -11.04
N GLY A 43 28.92 6.95 -11.32
CA GLY A 43 30.10 7.63 -10.82
C GLY A 43 30.40 8.87 -11.66
N VAL A 44 30.52 10.03 -11.04
CA VAL A 44 30.87 11.30 -11.71
C VAL A 44 32.03 11.98 -10.97
N LEU A 45 32.87 12.70 -11.70
CA LEU A 45 34.03 13.40 -11.12
C LEU A 45 33.67 14.78 -10.56
N ASP A 46 32.69 15.41 -11.19
CA ASP A 46 32.25 16.76 -10.89
C ASP A 46 30.77 16.72 -10.48
N ASP A 47 30.40 17.47 -9.46
CA ASP A 47 29.02 17.57 -8.99
C ASP A 47 28.39 18.94 -9.26
N THR A 48 29.09 19.84 -9.97
CA THR A 48 28.84 21.28 -10.01
C THR A 48 27.40 21.69 -10.37
N ASN A 49 26.54 20.80 -10.88
CA ASN A 49 25.11 21.11 -11.11
C ASN A 49 24.12 20.00 -10.74
N ILE A 50 24.56 18.95 -10.05
CA ILE A 50 23.74 17.74 -9.80
C ILE A 50 23.03 17.83 -8.46
N THR A 51 21.70 17.77 -8.51
CA THR A 51 20.83 17.76 -7.34
C THR A 51 20.03 16.45 -7.29
N VAL A 52 19.72 15.99 -6.08
CA VAL A 52 18.80 14.86 -5.89
C VAL A 52 17.43 15.25 -6.46
N GLY A 53 16.83 14.37 -7.25
CA GLY A 53 15.60 14.63 -7.99
C GLY A 53 15.79 14.96 -9.47
N ASP A 54 17.02 15.09 -9.94
CA ASP A 54 17.30 15.27 -11.37
C ASP A 54 17.11 13.97 -12.17
N TRP A 55 16.81 14.11 -13.46
CA TRP A 55 16.78 13.02 -14.42
C TRP A 55 18.06 13.02 -15.24
N PHE A 56 18.71 11.87 -15.30
CA PHE A 56 19.86 11.63 -16.15
C PHE A 56 19.39 10.85 -17.37
N ILE A 57 19.58 11.44 -18.55
CA ILE A 57 19.17 10.86 -19.83
C ILE A 57 20.42 10.37 -20.55
N SER A 58 20.48 9.07 -20.83
CA SER A 58 21.59 8.46 -21.58
C SER A 58 21.53 8.84 -23.07
N PRO A 59 22.62 8.66 -23.84
CA PRO A 59 22.62 8.93 -25.28
C PRO A 59 21.60 8.10 -26.07
N ILE A 60 21.19 6.94 -25.52
CA ILE A 60 20.15 6.07 -26.07
C ILE A 60 18.76 6.36 -25.47
N ASN A 61 18.60 7.51 -24.81
CA ASN A 61 17.36 8.04 -24.28
C ASN A 61 16.76 7.23 -23.11
N GLU A 62 17.60 6.52 -22.34
CA GLU A 62 17.19 5.92 -21.07
C GLU A 62 17.19 6.97 -19.97
N ARG A 63 16.19 6.93 -19.09
CA ARG A 63 16.00 7.92 -18.02
C ARG A 63 16.27 7.31 -16.65
N PHE A 64 17.16 7.96 -15.91
CA PHE A 64 17.58 7.57 -14.57
C PHE A 64 17.27 8.70 -13.58
N TYR A 65 16.40 8.45 -12.61
CA TYR A 65 16.05 9.41 -11.58
C TYR A 65 17.05 9.36 -10.44
N ILE A 66 17.75 10.46 -10.16
CA ILE A 66 18.75 10.52 -9.09
C ILE A 66 18.05 10.56 -7.73
N LYS A 67 18.23 9.48 -6.96
CA LYS A 67 17.65 9.30 -5.63
C LYS A 67 18.57 9.80 -4.52
N ASP A 68 19.86 9.59 -4.65
CA ASP A 68 20.83 9.91 -3.60
C ASP A 68 22.20 10.25 -4.19
N LYS A 69 22.99 11.07 -3.48
CA LYS A 69 24.34 11.50 -3.87
C LYS A 69 25.28 11.30 -2.69
N ILE A 70 26.28 10.43 -2.86
CA ILE A 70 27.29 10.14 -1.84
C ILE A 70 28.69 10.42 -2.38
N SER A 71 29.50 11.13 -1.63
CA SER A 71 30.91 11.36 -1.96
C SER A 71 31.76 10.13 -1.62
N ASP A 72 32.56 9.66 -2.58
CA ASP A 72 33.42 8.49 -2.45
C ASP A 72 34.87 8.92 -2.24
N PHE A 73 35.42 8.58 -1.08
CA PHE A 73 36.79 8.92 -0.70
C PHE A 73 37.66 7.65 -0.71
N ALA A 74 38.85 7.75 -1.31
CA ALA A 74 39.88 6.73 -1.19
C ALA A 74 41.22 7.39 -0.93
N PHE A 75 42.03 6.78 -0.06
CA PHE A 75 43.34 7.31 0.36
C PHE A 75 43.28 8.75 0.91
N GLY A 76 42.15 9.16 1.50
CA GLY A 76 41.95 10.51 2.02
C GLY A 76 41.62 11.58 0.97
N GLU A 77 41.52 11.21 -0.30
CA GLU A 77 41.16 12.12 -1.40
C GLU A 77 39.77 11.75 -1.97
N LEU A 78 39.01 12.77 -2.36
CA LEU A 78 37.76 12.59 -3.10
C LEU A 78 38.07 11.96 -4.46
N GLN A 79 37.52 10.78 -4.71
CA GLN A 79 37.71 10.09 -5.97
C GLN A 79 36.60 10.44 -6.97
N GLN A 80 35.35 10.36 -6.52
CA GLN A 80 34.15 10.54 -7.34
C GLN A 80 32.92 10.78 -6.45
N PHE A 81 31.82 11.24 -7.06
CA PHE A 81 30.49 11.21 -6.47
C PHE A 81 29.71 10.02 -7.04
N LYS A 82 29.11 9.24 -6.15
CA LYS A 82 28.21 8.13 -6.48
C LYS A 82 26.78 8.65 -6.47
N LEU A 83 26.15 8.67 -7.63
CA LEU A 83 24.76 9.04 -7.81
C LEU A 83 23.92 7.78 -7.88
N PHE A 84 23.21 7.46 -6.80
CA PHE A 84 22.28 6.34 -6.80
C PHE A 84 21.01 6.75 -7.52
N TYR A 85 20.57 5.91 -8.46
CA TYR A 85 19.41 6.21 -9.29
C TYR A 85 18.34 5.13 -9.22
N LEU A 86 17.16 5.48 -9.72
CA LEU A 86 16.08 4.57 -10.04
C LEU A 86 15.82 4.65 -11.54
N THR A 87 15.55 3.52 -12.18
CA THR A 87 15.04 3.51 -13.56
C THR A 87 13.65 4.13 -13.62
N GLU A 88 13.23 4.60 -14.80
CA GLU A 88 11.87 5.11 -15.00
C GLU A 88 10.79 4.12 -14.54
N SER A 89 10.99 2.81 -14.81
CA SER A 89 10.10 1.74 -14.37
C SER A 89 9.99 1.66 -12.84
N GLU A 90 11.12 1.69 -12.14
CA GLU A 90 11.14 1.66 -10.66
C GLU A 90 10.56 2.93 -10.03
N TYR A 91 10.80 4.09 -10.65
CA TYR A 91 10.20 5.35 -10.23
C TYR A 91 8.68 5.28 -10.36
N LYS A 92 8.16 4.88 -11.54
CA LYS A 92 6.73 4.70 -11.79
C LYS A 92 6.09 3.70 -10.82
N GLN A 93 6.74 2.58 -10.54
CA GLN A 93 6.24 1.60 -9.57
C GLN A 93 6.14 2.20 -8.16
N LYS A 94 7.15 2.93 -7.69
CA LYS A 94 7.09 3.60 -6.37
C LYS A 94 6.01 4.68 -6.31
N SER A 95 5.86 5.48 -7.36
CA SER A 95 4.77 6.45 -7.45
C SER A 95 3.40 5.78 -7.53
N THR A 96 3.29 4.61 -8.17
CA THR A 96 2.03 3.87 -8.31
C THR A 96 1.61 3.20 -7.00
N SER A 97 2.56 2.68 -6.21
CA SER A 97 2.29 2.15 -4.86
C SER A 97 1.76 3.21 -3.89
N GLN A 98 1.87 4.49 -4.21
CA GLN A 98 1.36 5.61 -3.41
C GLN A 98 0.02 6.16 -3.92
N ASN A 99 -0.48 5.67 -5.06
CA ASN A 99 -1.75 6.10 -5.65
C ASN A 99 -2.84 5.07 -5.35
N ASN A 100 -3.67 5.40 -4.34
CA ASN A 100 -5.03 4.90 -4.08
C ASN A 100 -5.33 3.48 -4.63
N THR A 101 -5.15 2.47 -3.79
CA THR A 101 -5.81 1.18 -3.99
C THR A 101 -7.33 1.39 -3.97
N THR A 102 -7.95 1.50 -5.14
CA THR A 102 -9.40 1.54 -5.29
C THR A 102 -9.95 0.12 -5.10
N PHE A 103 -10.54 -0.14 -3.94
CA PHE A 103 -11.27 -1.39 -3.70
C PHE A 103 -12.70 -1.23 -4.21
N ASN A 104 -13.04 -1.94 -5.29
CA ASN A 104 -14.41 -2.02 -5.77
C ASN A 104 -15.15 -3.07 -4.94
N ILE A 105 -15.93 -2.62 -3.95
CA ILE A 105 -16.58 -3.50 -2.97
C ILE A 105 -18.08 -3.47 -3.19
N GLY A 106 -18.67 -4.63 -3.51
CA GLY A 106 -20.13 -4.78 -3.58
C GLY A 106 -20.74 -4.86 -2.17
N THR A 107 -20.54 -5.99 -1.50
CA THR A 107 -21.03 -6.24 -0.13
C THR A 107 -19.95 -6.94 0.68
N ALA A 108 -19.29 -6.21 1.59
CA ALA A 108 -18.26 -6.73 2.48
C ALA A 108 -18.79 -6.80 3.91
N TYR A 109 -19.56 -7.84 4.24
CA TYR A 109 -19.96 -8.07 5.61
C TYR A 109 -18.81 -8.74 6.38
N GLY A 110 -18.35 -8.09 7.45
CA GLY A 110 -17.29 -8.63 8.32
C GLY A 110 -15.91 -8.78 7.67
N SER A 111 -15.67 -8.11 6.53
CA SER A 111 -14.37 -8.17 5.85
C SER A 111 -13.52 -6.94 6.16
N VAL A 112 -12.24 -7.17 6.42
CA VAL A 112 -11.23 -6.12 6.58
C VAL A 112 -10.72 -5.78 5.20
N ILE A 113 -11.00 -4.56 4.73
CA ILE A 113 -10.51 -4.13 3.43
C ILE A 113 -9.70 -2.85 3.61
N GLY A 114 -8.39 -3.04 3.60
CA GLY A 114 -7.38 -2.03 3.82
C GLY A 114 -5.99 -2.67 3.89
N THR A 115 -4.93 -1.87 3.76
CA THR A 115 -3.54 -2.30 3.91
C THR A 115 -3.03 -2.18 5.35
N GLN A 116 -3.93 -1.97 6.32
CA GLN A 116 -3.61 -1.68 7.71
C GLN A 116 -3.54 -2.96 8.55
N SER A 117 -2.55 -3.03 9.44
CA SER A 117 -2.23 -4.20 10.28
C SER A 117 -2.99 -4.27 11.60
N SER A 118 -3.74 -3.22 11.99
CA SER A 118 -4.61 -3.22 13.16
C SER A 118 -6.04 -2.87 12.77
N VAL A 119 -6.98 -3.70 13.18
CA VAL A 119 -8.39 -3.61 12.78
C VAL A 119 -9.22 -3.29 14.02
N ASN A 120 -9.84 -2.12 14.03
CA ASN A 120 -10.90 -1.81 14.99
C ASN A 120 -12.24 -2.13 14.33
N MET A 121 -12.79 -3.31 14.63
CA MET A 121 -14.07 -3.76 14.08
C MET A 121 -15.21 -2.97 14.73
N ASN A 122 -15.76 -1.98 14.02
CA ASN A 122 -16.92 -1.23 14.48
C ASN A 122 -18.22 -2.01 14.18
N TYR A 123 -18.54 -3.00 15.01
CA TYR A 123 -19.74 -3.83 14.88
C TYR A 123 -21.04 -3.03 14.97
N GLN A 124 -21.03 -1.89 15.68
CA GLN A 124 -22.20 -1.05 15.90
C GLN A 124 -22.78 -0.51 14.58
N HIS A 125 -21.92 -0.15 13.63
CA HIS A 125 -22.36 0.37 12.32
C HIS A 125 -23.03 -0.73 11.48
N SER A 126 -22.48 -1.94 11.48
CA SER A 126 -23.05 -3.09 10.74
C SER A 126 -24.44 -3.48 11.26
N ILE A 127 -24.64 -3.45 12.59
CA ILE A 127 -25.94 -3.75 13.21
C ILE A 127 -26.97 -2.67 12.88
N GLN A 128 -26.60 -1.39 12.94
CA GLN A 128 -27.47 -0.28 12.55
C GLN A 128 -27.91 -0.36 11.08
N GLN A 129 -27.01 -0.77 10.18
CA GLN A 129 -27.35 -0.98 8.78
C GLN A 129 -28.36 -2.12 8.60
N LEU A 130 -28.23 -3.22 9.36
CA LEU A 130 -29.20 -4.30 9.33
C LEU A 130 -30.57 -3.88 9.89
N GLN A 131 -30.59 -3.07 10.96
CA GLN A 131 -31.82 -2.51 11.51
C GLN A 131 -32.54 -1.64 10.47
N ASN A 132 -31.81 -0.80 9.74
CA ASN A 132 -32.37 0.02 8.67
C ASN A 132 -32.92 -0.84 7.52
N GLN A 133 -32.24 -1.92 7.14
CA GLN A 133 -32.72 -2.82 6.09
C GLN A 133 -33.98 -3.59 6.52
N VAL A 134 -34.08 -4.03 7.78
CA VAL A 134 -35.30 -4.65 8.32
C VAL A 134 -36.43 -3.63 8.42
N ALA A 135 -36.15 -2.38 8.78
CA ALA A 135 -37.14 -1.32 8.87
C ALA A 135 -37.79 -1.01 7.50
N VAL A 136 -37.00 -1.06 6.42
CA VAL A 136 -37.44 -0.82 5.04
C VAL A 136 -38.03 -2.07 4.38
N SER A 137 -37.80 -3.27 4.95
CA SER A 137 -38.35 -4.51 4.41
C SER A 137 -39.84 -4.67 4.74
N GLU A 138 -40.65 -5.01 3.74
CA GLU A 138 -42.06 -5.43 3.89
C GLU A 138 -42.19 -6.94 4.16
N SER A 139 -41.23 -7.54 4.88
CA SER A 139 -41.28 -8.97 5.20
C SER A 139 -42.42 -9.28 6.17
N PRO A 140 -43.21 -10.35 5.96
CA PRO A 140 -44.20 -10.83 6.92
C PRO A 140 -43.60 -11.19 8.29
N ASP A 141 -42.30 -11.49 8.33
CA ASP A 141 -41.58 -11.88 9.54
C ASP A 141 -40.85 -10.70 10.22
N LYS A 142 -41.18 -9.44 9.90
CA LYS A 142 -40.48 -8.23 10.38
C LYS A 142 -40.25 -8.20 11.89
N GLU A 143 -41.28 -8.48 12.69
CA GLU A 143 -41.14 -8.52 14.17
C GLU A 143 -40.13 -9.58 14.64
N GLN A 144 -40.04 -10.72 13.93
CA GLN A 144 -39.09 -11.76 14.27
C GLN A 144 -37.67 -11.36 13.86
N LEU A 145 -37.50 -10.65 12.74
CA LEU A 145 -36.21 -10.09 12.31
C LEU A 145 -35.68 -9.03 13.28
N GLU A 146 -36.54 -8.15 13.79
CA GLU A 146 -36.17 -7.16 14.82
C GLU A 146 -35.72 -7.84 16.13
N LYS A 147 -36.36 -8.95 16.51
CA LYS A 147 -35.95 -9.77 17.66
C LYS A 147 -34.60 -10.46 17.44
N ILE A 148 -34.30 -10.92 16.22
CA ILE A 148 -32.98 -11.47 15.86
C ILE A 148 -31.91 -10.40 16.03
N LEU A 149 -32.13 -9.19 15.50
CA LEU A 149 -31.16 -8.09 15.59
C LEU A 149 -30.96 -7.61 17.02
N SER A 150 -32.02 -7.54 17.83
CA SER A 150 -31.92 -7.20 19.24
C SER A 150 -31.12 -8.25 20.01
N THR A 151 -31.32 -9.54 19.70
CA THR A 151 -30.54 -10.63 20.31
C THR A 151 -29.08 -10.56 19.87
N LEU A 152 -28.82 -10.28 18.60
CA LEU A 152 -27.48 -10.10 18.06
C LEU A 152 -26.75 -8.93 18.74
N GLN A 153 -27.44 -7.82 18.95
CA GLN A 153 -26.88 -6.66 19.65
C GLN A 153 -26.52 -6.99 21.11
N LEU A 154 -27.39 -7.70 21.83
CA LEU A 154 -27.10 -8.15 23.19
C LEU A 154 -25.88 -9.10 23.26
N ILE A 155 -25.66 -9.93 22.23
CA ILE A 155 -24.47 -10.80 22.14
C ILE A 155 -23.21 -9.95 21.92
N VAL A 156 -23.26 -9.02 20.96
CA VAL A 156 -22.12 -8.17 20.60
C VAL A 156 -21.72 -7.24 21.75
N ASP A 157 -22.70 -6.70 22.48
CA ASP A 157 -22.50 -5.85 23.66
C ASP A 157 -22.02 -6.65 24.89
N GLY A 158 -21.89 -7.97 24.80
CA GLY A 158 -21.43 -8.84 25.89
C GLY A 158 -22.46 -9.06 27.00
N ASN A 159 -23.72 -8.65 26.78
CA ASN A 159 -24.80 -8.79 27.76
C ASN A 159 -25.34 -10.23 27.87
N ILE A 160 -25.11 -11.07 26.84
CA ILE A 160 -25.46 -12.49 26.86
C ILE A 160 -24.35 -13.35 26.22
N PRO A 161 -24.03 -14.52 26.81
CA PRO A 161 -23.07 -15.44 26.22
C PRO A 161 -23.61 -16.01 24.91
N ALA A 162 -22.78 -16.01 23.86
CA ALA A 162 -23.09 -16.65 22.60
C ALA A 162 -23.17 -18.18 22.78
N GLN A 163 -24.36 -18.69 23.09
CA GLN A 163 -24.61 -20.12 23.27
C GLN A 163 -25.12 -20.77 21.98
N LYS A 164 -24.63 -21.98 21.70
CA LYS A 164 -25.11 -22.80 20.59
C LYS A 164 -26.61 -23.01 20.73
N GLY A 165 -27.39 -22.47 19.81
CA GLY A 165 -28.85 -22.60 19.79
C GLY A 165 -29.64 -21.33 20.12
N ILE A 166 -28.98 -20.23 20.51
CA ILE A 166 -29.67 -18.97 20.85
C ILE A 166 -30.48 -18.37 19.69
N LEU A 167 -30.03 -18.66 18.45
CA LEU A 167 -30.71 -18.28 17.22
C LEU A 167 -31.50 -19.43 16.57
N SER A 168 -31.47 -20.65 17.11
CA SER A 168 -32.15 -21.80 16.50
C SER A 168 -33.67 -21.62 16.40
N LYS A 169 -34.28 -20.91 17.37
CA LYS A 169 -35.70 -20.55 17.33
C LYS A 169 -36.08 -19.61 16.16
N PHE A 170 -35.08 -19.01 15.51
CA PHE A 170 -35.26 -18.12 14.37
C PHE A 170 -34.80 -18.77 13.06
N SER A 171 -34.45 -20.07 13.06
CA SER A 171 -33.94 -20.77 11.87
C SER A 171 -34.91 -20.68 10.69
N ASP A 172 -36.20 -20.93 10.93
CA ASP A 172 -37.23 -20.89 9.88
C ASP A 172 -37.39 -19.48 9.27
N VAL A 173 -37.27 -18.44 10.11
CA VAL A 173 -37.33 -17.03 9.66
C VAL A 173 -36.08 -16.65 8.87
N MET A 174 -34.92 -17.11 9.33
CA MET A 174 -33.63 -16.90 8.67
C MET A 174 -33.57 -17.63 7.32
N GLU A 175 -34.19 -18.80 7.20
CA GLU A 175 -34.29 -19.53 5.94
C GLU A 175 -35.17 -18.79 4.93
N ARG A 176 -36.33 -18.27 5.38
CA ARG A 176 -37.22 -17.44 4.54
C ARG A 176 -36.60 -16.11 4.14
N ASN A 177 -35.73 -15.55 4.97
CA ASN A 177 -35.06 -14.26 4.76
C ASN A 177 -33.55 -14.45 4.58
N SER A 178 -33.14 -15.25 3.60
CA SER A 178 -31.73 -15.57 3.33
C SER A 178 -30.83 -14.34 3.14
N TRP A 179 -31.40 -13.23 2.66
CA TRP A 179 -30.70 -11.95 2.45
C TRP A 179 -30.16 -11.32 3.74
N ILE A 180 -30.81 -11.51 4.89
CA ILE A 180 -30.35 -10.99 6.19
C ILE A 180 -29.54 -12.02 6.98
N THR A 181 -29.82 -13.31 6.77
CA THR A 181 -29.13 -14.42 7.43
C THR A 181 -27.63 -14.43 7.17
N GLY A 182 -27.22 -14.17 5.93
CA GLY A 182 -25.79 -14.06 5.60
C GLY A 182 -25.10 -12.93 6.39
N ALA A 183 -25.75 -11.79 6.52
CA ALA A 183 -25.20 -10.64 7.25
C ALA A 183 -25.17 -10.86 8.77
N VAL A 184 -26.21 -11.48 9.34
CA VAL A 184 -26.26 -11.88 10.76
C VAL A 184 -25.16 -12.89 11.09
N ALA A 185 -25.01 -13.94 10.28
CA ALA A 185 -24.00 -14.97 10.48
C ALA A 185 -22.57 -14.42 10.36
N SER A 186 -22.31 -13.58 9.36
CA SER A 186 -21.00 -12.94 9.17
C SER A 186 -20.63 -12.01 10.32
N THR A 187 -21.60 -11.27 10.87
CA THR A 187 -21.40 -10.36 12.01
C THR A 187 -21.08 -11.14 13.28
N LEU A 188 -21.79 -12.24 13.54
CA LEU A 188 -21.51 -13.14 14.67
C LEU A 188 -20.16 -13.82 14.54
N LEU A 189 -19.83 -14.33 13.35
CA LEU A 189 -18.55 -14.98 13.10
C LEU A 189 -17.41 -13.98 13.31
N SER A 190 -17.55 -12.77 12.78
CA SER A 190 -16.59 -11.68 12.92
C SER A 190 -16.38 -11.26 14.38
N TRP A 191 -17.47 -11.19 15.18
CA TRP A 191 -17.39 -10.94 16.62
C TRP A 191 -16.68 -12.10 17.34
N LEU A 192 -17.04 -13.35 17.04
CA LEU A 192 -16.47 -14.53 17.69
C LEU A 192 -14.98 -14.66 17.40
N THR A 193 -14.54 -14.38 16.17
CA THR A 193 -13.11 -14.34 15.83
C THR A 193 -12.34 -13.22 16.54
N ALA A 194 -12.98 -12.09 16.85
CA ALA A 194 -12.34 -11.01 17.59
C ALA A 194 -12.21 -11.30 19.10
N GLN A 195 -13.04 -12.20 19.64
CA GLN A 195 -12.93 -12.67 21.03
C GLN A 195 -11.83 -13.75 21.20
N ILE A 196 -11.37 -14.38 20.11
CA ILE A 196 -10.28 -15.37 20.14
C ILE A 196 -8.94 -14.61 20.06
N HIS A 197 -8.52 -14.02 21.17
CA HIS A 197 -7.19 -13.46 21.40
C HIS A 197 -6.73 -13.72 22.83
#